data_AF-A0A419F0S1-F1
#
_entry.id   AF-A0A419F0S1-F1
#
_cell.length_a   1.000
_cell.length_b   1.000
_cell.length_c   1.000
_cell.angle_alpha   90.00
_cell.angle_beta   90.00
_cell.angle_gamma   90.00
#
_symmetry.space_group_name_H-M   'P 1'
#
loop_
_entity.id
_entity.type
_entity.pdbx_description
1 polymer ?
#
loop_
_entity_poly.entity_id
_entity_poly.type
_entity_poly.pdbx_seq_one_letter_code
_entity_poly.pdbx_strand_id
1 'polypeptide(L)'
;MADEEIYAAIKAIEEKIVVSKQFIQQMEQACATLRALVNGKSEEPVPEEHPTEIPAIEIPKGPLTELSQRAAVREILKDAPKGKTPEQIHRDLVEGGKPVKKQYVHVLLYRMKKAKEIRSRGSGKYILVVNEPETTN
;
A
#
# COMPACT_ATOMS: atom_id res chain seq x y z
N MET A 1 7.92 45.35 1.03
CA MET A 1 6.97 44.38 0.42
C MET A 1 7.63 43.05 0.11
N ALA A 2 8.77 42.98 -0.61
CA ALA A 2 9.43 41.70 -0.92
C ALA A 2 9.94 40.94 0.34
N ASP A 3 10.41 41.64 1.37
CA ASP A 3 10.96 40.99 2.58
C ASP A 3 9.88 40.30 3.43
N GLU A 4 8.65 40.83 3.50
CA GLU A 4 7.56 40.20 4.24
C GLU A 4 7.07 38.90 3.59
N GLU A 5 7.05 38.84 2.25
CA GLU A 5 6.71 37.63 1.50
C GLU A 5 7.78 36.54 1.68
N ILE A 6 9.06 36.94 1.71
CA ILE A 6 10.18 36.03 1.98
C ILE A 6 10.09 35.47 3.41
N TYR A 7 9.81 36.32 4.41
CA TYR A 7 9.63 35.89 5.79
C TYR A 7 8.44 34.92 5.96
N ALA A 8 7.32 35.20 5.30
CA ALA A 8 6.16 34.32 5.31
C ALA A 8 6.46 32.95 4.66
N ALA A 9 7.21 32.95 3.55
CA ALA A 9 7.63 31.72 2.89
C ALA A 9 8.59 30.88 3.74
N ILE A 10 9.56 31.52 4.42
CA ILE A 10 10.48 30.84 5.34
C ILE A 10 9.70 30.19 6.48
N LYS A 11 8.77 30.92 7.11
CA LYS A 11 7.95 30.39 8.20
C LYS A 11 7.10 29.19 7.77
N ALA A 12 6.51 29.25 6.57
CA ALA A 12 5.74 28.13 6.03
C ALA A 12 6.61 26.89 5.72
N ILE A 13 7.88 27.09 5.36
CA ILE A 13 8.84 26.00 5.18
C ILE A 13 9.23 25.40 6.53
N GLU A 14 9.49 26.22 7.55
CA GLU A 14 9.81 25.78 8.90
C GLU A 14 8.68 24.93 9.51
N GLU A 15 7.43 25.36 9.36
CA GLU A 15 6.25 24.58 9.80
C GLU A 15 6.18 23.21 9.11
N LYS A 16 6.43 23.15 7.79
CA LYS A 16 6.48 21.89 7.05
C LYS A 16 7.63 20.97 7.49
N ILE A 17 8.78 21.55 7.84
CA ILE A 17 9.92 20.79 8.37
C ILE A 17 9.56 20.18 9.73
N VAL A 18 8.89 20.93 10.61
CA VAL A 18 8.44 20.43 11.92
C VAL A 18 7.49 19.25 11.76
N VAL A 19 6.48 19.38 10.90
CA VAL A 19 5.53 18.29 10.60
C VAL A 19 6.26 17.06 10.04
N SER A 20 7.21 17.27 9.14
CA SER A 20 8.00 16.18 8.55
C SER A 20 8.85 15.44 9.59
N LYS A 21 9.43 16.16 10.56
CA LYS A 21 10.20 15.56 11.66
C LYS A 21 9.31 14.71 12.58
N GLN A 22 8.13 15.21 12.92
CA GLN A 22 7.16 14.46 13.72
C GLN A 22 6.71 13.17 13.01
N PHE A 23 6.48 13.24 11.70
CA PHE A 23 6.13 12.08 10.90
C PHE A 23 7.25 11.01 10.87
N ILE A 24 8.51 11.43 10.70
CA ILE A 24 9.67 10.52 10.76
C ILE A 24 9.74 9.80 12.11
N GLN A 25 9.54 10.55 13.20
CA GLN A 25 9.58 9.99 14.56
C GLN A 25 8.47 8.95 14.78
N GLN A 26 7.25 9.21 14.33
CA GLN A 26 6.16 8.23 14.38
C GLN A 26 6.48 6.98 13.55
N MET A 27 7.11 7.15 12.39
CA MET A 27 7.50 6.02 11.54
C MET A 27 8.59 5.16 12.17
N GLU A 28 9.57 5.76 12.83
CA GLU A 28 10.62 5.04 13.54
C GLU A 28 10.04 4.23 14.71
N GLN A 29 9.09 4.80 15.46
CA GLN A 29 8.38 4.11 16.53
C GLN A 29 7.58 2.91 16.00
N ALA A 30 6.81 3.11 14.93
CA ALA A 30 6.05 2.01 14.30
C ALA A 30 6.98 0.89 13.80
N CYS A 31 8.12 1.24 13.20
CA CYS A 31 9.14 0.28 12.81
C CYS A 31 9.74 -0.48 13.99
N ALA A 32 9.97 0.20 15.13
CA ALA A 32 10.47 -0.42 16.35
C ALA A 32 9.46 -1.44 16.91
N THR A 33 8.17 -1.08 16.98
CA THR A 33 7.10 -1.98 17.42
C THR A 33 6.98 -3.21 16.52
N LEU A 34 6.99 -3.01 15.20
CA LEU A 34 6.97 -4.13 14.24
C LEU A 34 8.18 -5.04 14.40
N ARG A 35 9.37 -4.46 14.63
CA ARG A 35 10.60 -5.22 14.85
C ARG A 35 10.54 -6.03 16.15
N ALA A 36 9.94 -5.50 17.22
CA ALA A 36 9.71 -6.22 18.47
C ALA A 36 8.72 -7.40 18.29
N LEU A 37 7.61 -7.16 17.58
CA LEU A 37 6.61 -8.18 17.26
C LEU A 37 7.18 -9.32 16.40
N VAL A 38 7.97 -8.99 15.36
CA VAL A 38 8.59 -9.97 14.47
C VAL A 38 9.67 -10.79 15.18
N ASN A 39 10.41 -10.18 16.11
CA ASN A 39 11.48 -10.85 16.84
C ASN A 39 10.99 -11.62 18.08
N GLY A 40 9.68 -11.71 18.32
CA GLY A 40 9.10 -12.50 19.41
C GLY A 40 9.49 -12.06 20.83
N LYS A 41 10.04 -10.85 20.98
CA LYS A 41 10.41 -10.25 22.26
C LYS A 41 9.30 -9.32 22.72
N SER A 42 8.22 -9.88 23.24
CA SER A 42 7.18 -9.12 23.92
C SER A 42 7.24 -9.45 25.40
N GLU A 43 8.01 -8.67 26.17
CA GLU A 43 8.03 -8.72 27.64
C GLU A 43 7.72 -7.37 28.29
N GLU A 44 7.09 -6.43 27.57
CA GLU A 44 6.56 -5.22 28.21
C GLU A 44 5.06 -5.07 27.93
N PRO A 45 4.29 -4.63 28.95
CA PRO A 45 2.86 -4.48 28.84
C PRO A 45 2.56 -3.42 27.78
N VAL A 46 1.76 -3.80 26.79
CA VAL A 46 1.12 -2.87 25.86
C VAL A 46 0.38 -1.84 26.71
N PRO A 47 0.72 -0.54 26.67
CA PRO A 47 -0.08 0.46 27.36
C PRO A 47 -1.48 0.45 26.74
N GLU A 48 -2.50 0.26 27.57
CA GLU A 48 -3.92 0.39 27.24
C GLU A 48 -4.32 1.85 26.92
N GLU A 49 -3.47 2.58 26.21
CA GLU A 49 -3.88 3.82 25.57
C GLU A 49 -3.99 3.53 24.09
N HIS A 50 -5.17 3.08 23.68
CA HIS A 50 -5.62 3.22 22.30
C HIS A 50 -5.43 4.69 21.89
N PRO A 51 -4.48 5.04 21.01
CA PRO A 51 -4.55 6.31 20.34
C PRO A 51 -5.66 6.13 19.32
N THR A 52 -6.81 6.66 19.69
CA THR A 52 -7.89 7.07 18.81
C THR A 52 -7.31 7.58 17.49
N GLU A 53 -7.78 6.97 16.40
CA GLU A 53 -7.54 7.37 15.01
C GLU A 53 -6.07 7.33 14.57
N ILE A 54 -5.74 6.27 13.82
CA ILE A 54 -4.64 6.31 12.85
C ILE A 54 -4.97 7.51 11.94
N PRO A 55 -4.19 8.62 11.94
CA PRO A 55 -4.42 9.69 11.00
C PRO A 55 -4.33 9.04 9.62
N ALA A 56 -5.39 9.17 8.82
CA ALA A 56 -5.43 8.63 7.47
C ALA A 56 -4.13 9.04 6.80
N ILE A 57 -3.22 8.08 6.60
CA ILE A 57 -1.99 8.31 5.87
C ILE A 57 -2.46 8.83 4.52
N GLU A 58 -2.33 10.13 4.28
CA GLU A 58 -2.56 10.71 2.98
C GLU A 58 -1.49 10.12 2.08
N ILE A 59 -1.84 9.00 1.45
CA ILE A 59 -1.06 8.37 0.41
C ILE A 59 -0.86 9.48 -0.63
N PRO A 60 0.38 9.89 -0.91
CA PRO A 60 0.65 11.04 -1.75
C PRO A 60 -0.09 10.92 -3.08
N LYS A 61 -0.71 12.03 -3.53
CA LYS A 61 -1.43 12.13 -4.80
C LYS A 61 -0.50 11.80 -5.98
N GLY A 62 -0.46 10.52 -6.36
CA GLY A 62 -0.08 9.95 -7.67
C GLY A 62 1.11 8.96 -7.69
N PRO A 63 1.08 7.83 -8.45
CA PRO A 63 0.08 7.33 -9.39
C PRO A 63 -0.68 6.08 -8.87
N LEU A 64 -1.99 6.04 -9.11
CA LEU A 64 -2.95 4.97 -8.78
C LEU A 64 -3.08 4.65 -7.27
N THR A 65 -4.25 4.96 -6.72
CA THR A 65 -4.66 4.45 -5.40
C THR A 65 -4.67 2.93 -5.41
N GLU A 66 -4.60 2.29 -4.24
CA GLU A 66 -4.63 0.82 -4.12
C GLU A 66 -5.81 0.20 -4.86
N LEU A 67 -6.98 0.88 -4.89
CA LEU A 67 -8.15 0.47 -5.67
C LEU A 67 -7.87 0.43 -7.17
N SER A 68 -7.23 1.46 -7.72
CA SER A 68 -6.91 1.50 -9.15
C SER A 68 -5.82 0.48 -9.54
N GLN A 69 -4.89 0.18 -8.62
CA GLN A 69 -3.90 -0.88 -8.80
C GLN A 69 -4.56 -2.27 -8.78
N ARG A 70 -5.49 -2.53 -7.84
CA ARG A 70 -6.29 -3.76 -7.81
C ARG A 70 -7.09 -3.93 -9.10
N ALA A 71 -7.74 -2.88 -9.59
CA ALA A 71 -8.49 -2.92 -10.84
C ALA A 71 -7.59 -3.28 -12.03
N ALA A 72 -6.40 -2.70 -12.12
CA ALA A 72 -5.44 -3.04 -13.17
C ALA A 72 -5.00 -4.51 -13.12
N VAL A 73 -4.71 -5.03 -11.92
CA VAL A 73 -4.36 -6.46 -11.74
C VAL A 73 -5.54 -7.37 -12.10
N ARG A 74 -6.78 -6.97 -11.77
CA ARG A 74 -7.97 -7.75 -12.15
C ARG A 74 -8.11 -7.86 -13.66
N GLU A 75 -7.98 -6.76 -14.41
CA GLU A 75 -8.02 -6.80 -15.88
C GLU A 75 -6.91 -7.69 -16.46
N ILE A 76 -5.68 -7.53 -15.98
CA ILE A 76 -4.53 -8.38 -16.40
C ILE A 76 -4.81 -9.87 -16.17
N LEU A 77 -5.44 -10.22 -15.04
CA LEU A 77 -5.75 -11.61 -14.70
C LEU A 77 -7.02 -12.13 -15.37
N LYS A 78 -7.94 -11.25 -15.74
CA LYS A 78 -9.14 -11.58 -16.51
C LYS A 78 -8.78 -12.03 -17.92
N ASP A 79 -7.81 -11.37 -18.54
CA ASP A 79 -7.29 -11.74 -19.86
C ASP A 79 -6.33 -12.94 -19.83
N ALA A 80 -6.04 -13.47 -18.63
CA ALA A 80 -5.07 -14.54 -18.42
C ALA A 80 -5.67 -15.71 -17.62
N PRO A 81 -6.55 -16.54 -18.21
CA PRO A 81 -7.22 -17.64 -17.50
C PRO A 81 -6.25 -18.73 -16.99
N LYS A 82 -5.06 -18.84 -17.59
CA LYS A 82 -3.99 -19.73 -17.11
C LYS A 82 -3.21 -19.17 -15.91
N GLY A 83 -3.43 -17.90 -15.59
CA GLY A 83 -2.78 -17.16 -14.53
C GLY A 83 -1.41 -16.61 -14.91
N LYS A 84 -0.97 -15.61 -14.15
CA LYS A 84 0.32 -14.92 -14.33
C LYS A 84 1.14 -14.95 -13.06
N THR A 85 2.47 -14.99 -13.19
CA THR A 85 3.38 -14.83 -12.05
C THR A 85 3.44 -13.36 -11.63
N PRO A 86 3.92 -13.04 -10.40
CA PRO A 86 4.12 -11.65 -9.98
C PRO A 86 4.98 -10.83 -10.95
N GLU A 87 6.00 -11.45 -11.56
CA GLU A 87 6.89 -10.80 -12.54
C GLU A 87 6.16 -10.45 -13.83
N GLN A 88 5.29 -11.35 -14.30
CA GLN A 88 4.48 -11.11 -15.50
C GLN A 88 3.49 -9.98 -15.24
N ILE A 89 2.79 -10.01 -14.10
CA ILE A 89 1.84 -8.96 -13.69
C ILE A 89 2.55 -7.61 -13.57
N HIS A 90 3.73 -7.57 -12.95
CA HIS A 90 4.54 -6.34 -12.87
C HIS A 90 4.91 -5.81 -14.25
N ARG A 91 5.34 -6.69 -15.17
CA ARG A 91 5.67 -6.31 -16.55
C ARG A 91 4.46 -5.72 -17.26
N ASP A 92 3.32 -6.39 -17.21
CA ASP A 92 2.08 -5.92 -17.85
C ASP A 92 1.61 -4.58 -17.28
N LEU A 93 1.79 -4.36 -15.97
CA LEU A 93 1.49 -3.07 -15.33
C LEU A 93 2.38 -1.95 -15.87
N VAL A 94 3.69 -2.20 -16.01
CA VAL A 94 4.64 -1.23 -16.56
C VAL A 94 4.35 -0.95 -18.04
N GLU A 95 4.12 -1.99 -18.84
CA GLU A 95 3.78 -1.86 -20.28
C GLU A 95 2.44 -1.15 -20.48
N GLY A 96 1.48 -1.35 -19.58
CA GLY A 96 0.18 -0.67 -19.57
C GLY A 96 0.21 0.77 -19.04
N GLY A 97 1.39 1.37 -18.84
CA GLY A 97 1.53 2.75 -18.36
C GLY A 97 1.15 2.94 -16.88
N LYS A 98 1.09 1.86 -16.11
CA LYS A 98 0.75 1.84 -14.68
C LYS A 98 1.95 1.35 -13.86
N PRO A 99 3.07 2.08 -13.85
CA PRO A 99 4.29 1.62 -13.19
C PRO A 99 4.07 1.49 -11.67
N VAL A 100 4.37 0.30 -11.15
CA VAL A 100 4.32 -0.01 -9.71
C VAL A 100 5.66 -0.64 -9.35
N LYS A 101 6.28 -0.30 -8.21
CA LYS A 101 7.54 -0.97 -7.82
C LYS A 101 7.29 -2.46 -7.62
N LYS A 102 8.21 -3.31 -8.11
CA LYS A 102 8.14 -4.78 -8.01
C LYS A 102 7.75 -5.30 -6.62
N GLN A 103 8.34 -4.72 -5.56
CA GLN A 103 8.03 -5.08 -4.16
C GLN A 103 6.54 -4.89 -3.79
N TYR A 104 5.88 -3.87 -4.34
CA TYR A 104 4.47 -3.59 -4.06
C TYR A 104 3.53 -4.56 -4.78
N VAL A 105 3.94 -5.14 -5.90
CA VAL A 105 3.13 -6.16 -6.60
C VAL A 105 2.93 -7.38 -5.70
N HIS A 106 3.96 -7.83 -4.98
CA HIS A 106 3.82 -8.94 -4.04
C HIS A 106 2.86 -8.61 -2.89
N VAL A 107 2.95 -7.40 -2.32
CA VAL A 107 2.04 -6.94 -1.26
C VAL A 107 0.60 -6.85 -1.76
N LEU A 108 0.40 -6.30 -2.96
CA LEU A 108 -0.90 -6.18 -3.60
C LEU A 108 -1.54 -7.56 -3.85
N LEU A 109 -0.79 -8.49 -4.42
CA LEU A 109 -1.26 -9.87 -4.66
C LEU A 109 -1.56 -10.60 -3.34
N TYR A 110 -0.76 -10.39 -2.30
CA TYR A 110 -1.03 -10.93 -0.97
C TYR A 110 -2.37 -10.41 -0.41
N ARG A 111 -2.62 -9.10 -0.48
CA ARG A 111 -3.87 -8.48 -0.03
C ARG A 111 -5.08 -8.95 -0.84
N MET A 112 -4.98 -8.99 -2.17
CA MET A 112 -6.04 -9.50 -3.05
C MET A 112 -6.34 -10.98 -2.80
N LYS A 113 -5.32 -11.80 -2.50
CA LYS A 113 -5.50 -13.20 -2.12
C LYS A 113 -6.22 -13.32 -0.77
N LYS A 114 -5.86 -12.51 0.22
CA LYS A 114 -6.55 -12.46 1.52
C LYS A 114 -8.01 -12.04 1.38
N ALA A 115 -8.29 -11.11 0.46
CA ALA A 115 -9.66 -10.68 0.12
C ALA A 115 -10.42 -11.67 -0.79
N LYS A 116 -9.84 -12.84 -1.10
CA LYS A 116 -10.42 -13.89 -1.97
C LYS A 116 -10.74 -13.44 -3.40
N GLU A 117 -10.17 -12.33 -3.87
CA GLU A 117 -10.32 -11.86 -5.26
C GLU A 117 -9.49 -12.68 -6.25
N ILE A 118 -8.36 -13.21 -5.77
CA ILE A 118 -7.43 -14.00 -6.57
C ILE A 118 -7.01 -15.25 -5.78
N ARG A 119 -6.60 -16.30 -6.49
CA ARG A 119 -6.02 -17.49 -5.88
C ARG A 119 -4.69 -17.84 -6.55
N SER A 120 -3.75 -18.34 -5.75
CA SER A 120 -2.47 -18.85 -6.25
C SER A 120 -2.63 -20.31 -6.66
N ARG A 121 -2.19 -20.68 -7.87
CA ARG A 121 -1.99 -22.07 -8.28
C ARG A 121 -0.63 -22.55 -7.77
N GLY A 122 -0.46 -23.86 -7.62
CA GLY A 122 0.79 -24.48 -7.13
C GLY A 122 2.05 -24.12 -7.91
N SER A 123 1.92 -23.54 -9.12
CA SER A 123 3.01 -23.05 -9.96
C SER A 123 3.45 -21.61 -9.67
N GLY A 124 3.03 -20.99 -8.55
CA GLY A 124 3.32 -19.57 -8.24
C GLY A 124 2.58 -18.56 -9.13
N LYS A 125 1.58 -19.01 -9.90
CA LYS A 125 0.73 -18.16 -10.74
C LYS A 125 -0.53 -17.75 -10.00
N TYR A 126 -0.98 -16.53 -10.23
CA TYR A 126 -2.23 -16.00 -9.70
C TYR A 126 -3.30 -16.01 -10.79
N ILE A 127 -4.53 -16.36 -10.41
CA ILE A 127 -5.72 -16.28 -11.26
C ILE A 127 -6.80 -15.50 -10.54
N LEU A 128 -7.64 -14.80 -11.30
CA LEU A 128 -8.82 -14.14 -10.79
C LEU A 128 -9.83 -15.19 -10.30
N VAL A 129 -10.43 -14.94 -9.14
CA VAL A 129 -11.61 -15.67 -8.68
C VAL A 129 -12.81 -14.92 -9.26
N VAL A 130 -13.42 -15.52 -10.29
CA VAL A 130 -14.68 -15.02 -10.84
C VAL A 130 -15.77 -15.50 -9.90
N ASN A 131 -16.36 -14.62 -9.12
CA ASN A 131 -17.63 -14.91 -8.48
C ASN A 131 -18.66 -14.97 -9.63
N GLU A 132 -19.18 -16.16 -9.91
CA GLU A 132 -20.37 -16.28 -10.74
C GLU A 132 -21.47 -15.45 -10.07
N PRO A 133 -22.24 -14.64 -10.81
CA PRO A 133 -23.44 -14.05 -10.24
C PRO A 133 -24.32 -15.22 -9.79
N GLU A 134 -24.70 -15.24 -8.51
CA GLU A 134 -25.72 -16.17 -8.03
C GLU A 134 -26.93 -16.01 -8.94
N THR A 135 -27.17 -17.01 -9.79
CA THR A 135 -28.41 -17.12 -10.55
C THR A 135 -29.49 -17.38 -9.52
N THR A 136 -30.15 -16.31 -9.06
CA THR A 136 -31.43 -16.41 -8.38
C THR A 136 -32.44 -16.97 -9.38
N ASN A 137 -32.74 -18.26 -9.22
CA ASN A 137 -33.90 -18.93 -9.81
C ASN A 137 -35.20 -18.30 -9.31
#